data_AF-W4GDA2-F1
#
_entry.id   AF-W4GDA2-F1
#
_cell.length_a   1.000
_cell.length_b   1.000
_cell.length_c   1.000
_cell.angle_alpha   90.00
_cell.angle_beta   90.00
_cell.angle_gamma   90.00
#
_symmetry.space_group_name_H-M   'P 1'
#
loop_
_entity.id
_entity.type
_entity.pdbx_description
1 polymer ?
#
loop_
_entity_poly.entity_id
_entity_poly.type
_entity_poly.pdbx_seq_one_letter_code
_entity_poly.pdbx_strand_id
1 'polypeptide(L)'
;MRMGARDDDRGSSCVANIVLEGTCERHVVGNTYCDIPLGLYIIRGENIVLMGELDQAKEAEDVNLTRKSAEEVLTAEMEQNEQGLPTVRDAWNFDHPSQH
;
A
#
# COMPACT_ATOMS: atom_id res chain seq x y z
N MET A 1 4.99 12.83 -5.53
CA MET A 1 3.61 12.38 -5.80
C MET A 1 2.72 13.60 -5.73
N ARG A 2 2.02 13.95 -6.81
CA ARG A 2 1.05 15.05 -6.82
C ARG A 2 -0.35 14.43 -6.88
N MET A 3 -1.22 14.85 -5.98
CA MET A 3 -2.54 14.26 -5.73
C MET A 3 -3.62 15.31 -6.01
N GLY A 4 -4.66 14.94 -6.75
CA GLY A 4 -5.83 15.78 -7.00
C GLY A 4 -7.10 15.08 -6.54
N ALA A 5 -7.69 15.54 -5.44
CA ALA A 5 -9.03 15.14 -5.00
C ALA A 5 -10.00 16.31 -5.25
N ARG A 6 -11.27 16.00 -5.55
CA ARG A 6 -12.33 17.02 -5.60
C ARG A 6 -12.90 17.16 -4.18
N ASP A 7 -12.70 18.32 -3.57
CA ASP A 7 -13.26 18.67 -2.27
C ASP A 7 -14.75 19.00 -2.42
N ASP A 8 -15.63 18.03 -2.16
CA ASP A 8 -17.06 18.30 -1.93
C ASP A 8 -17.33 18.25 -0.42
N ASP A 9 -17.37 19.43 0.18
CA ASP A 9 -17.47 19.71 1.61
C ASP A 9 -18.92 19.55 2.13
N ARG A 10 -19.45 18.33 2.12
CA ARG A 10 -20.67 17.94 2.85
C ARG A 10 -20.46 16.57 3.49
N GLY A 11 -20.60 16.53 4.82
CA GLY A 11 -20.38 15.33 5.64
C GLY A 11 -21.04 14.07 5.10
N SER A 12 -20.38 12.94 5.37
CA SER A 12 -20.62 11.55 4.91
C SER A 12 -19.70 11.11 3.77
N SER A 13 -18.58 10.44 4.13
CA SER A 13 -17.92 9.38 3.35
C SER A 13 -17.90 9.59 1.82
N CYS A 14 -17.17 10.60 1.33
CA CYS A 14 -16.91 10.66 -0.10
C CYS A 14 -15.86 9.60 -0.45
N VAL A 15 -16.27 8.57 -1.18
CA VAL A 15 -15.34 7.68 -1.90
C VAL A 15 -14.58 8.53 -2.92
N ALA A 16 -13.40 9.02 -2.51
CA ALA A 16 -12.57 9.88 -3.34
C ALA A 16 -11.90 9.03 -4.42
N ASN A 17 -12.20 9.28 -5.69
CA ASN A 17 -11.37 8.77 -6.78
C ASN A 17 -10.05 9.53 -6.80
N ILE A 18 -8.97 8.82 -7.11
CA ILE A 18 -7.61 9.30 -6.87
C ILE A 18 -6.81 9.18 -8.15
N VAL A 19 -6.15 10.28 -8.52
CA VAL A 19 -5.16 10.30 -9.60
C VAL A 19 -3.80 10.54 -8.99
N LEU A 20 -2.87 9.63 -9.26
CA LEU A 20 -1.53 9.62 -8.68
C LEU A 20 -0.48 9.76 -9.78
N GLU A 21 0.41 10.74 -9.64
CA GLU A 21 1.53 10.98 -10.54
C GLU A 21 2.87 10.59 -9.88
N GLY A 22 3.73 9.89 -10.64
CA GLY A 22 5.05 9.46 -10.18
C GLY A 22 4.95 8.33 -9.14
N THR A 23 3.99 7.44 -9.35
CA THR A 23 3.59 6.41 -8.38
C THR A 23 4.42 5.14 -8.54
N CYS A 24 4.61 4.41 -7.44
CA CYS A 24 5.10 3.05 -7.44
C CYS A 24 4.19 2.15 -6.60
N GLU A 25 4.13 0.88 -6.98
CA GLU A 25 3.55 -0.19 -6.18
C GLU A 25 4.65 -0.88 -5.39
N ARG A 26 4.43 -1.08 -4.08
CA ARG A 26 5.38 -1.75 -3.20
C ARG A 26 4.89 -3.14 -2.84
N HIS A 27 5.67 -4.15 -3.17
CA HIS A 27 5.47 -5.53 -2.69
C HIS A 27 6.32 -5.76 -1.45
N VAL A 28 5.76 -6.39 -0.41
CA VAL A 28 6.44 -6.65 0.87
C VAL A 28 6.26 -8.11 1.25
N VAL A 29 7.38 -8.80 1.49
CA VAL A 29 7.43 -10.20 1.93
C VAL A 29 8.40 -10.32 3.10
N GLY A 30 7.89 -10.70 4.27
CA GLY A 30 8.64 -10.68 5.52
C GLY A 30 9.28 -9.30 5.78
N ASN A 31 10.61 -9.26 5.80
CA ASN A 31 11.39 -8.05 6.02
C ASN A 31 12.01 -7.48 4.74
N THR A 32 11.51 -7.88 3.57
CA THR A 32 12.02 -7.46 2.27
C THR A 32 10.95 -6.80 1.42
N TYR A 33 11.35 -5.88 0.55
CA TYR A 33 10.42 -5.19 -0.35
C TYR A 33 11.03 -4.86 -1.70
N CYS A 34 10.18 -4.64 -2.70
CA CYS A 34 10.54 -4.03 -3.98
C CYS A 34 9.49 -3.00 -4.41
N ASP A 35 9.92 -2.01 -5.19
CA ASP A 35 9.06 -0.97 -5.76
C ASP A 35 8.99 -1.13 -7.28
N ILE A 36 7.77 -1.24 -7.81
CA ILE A 36 7.47 -1.31 -9.24
C ILE A 36 6.92 0.05 -9.68
N PRO A 37 7.58 0.76 -10.62
CA PRO A 37 7.09 2.06 -11.08
C PRO A 37 5.81 1.93 -11.91
N LEU A 38 4.79 2.70 -11.57
CA LEU A 38 3.50 2.73 -12.28
C LEU A 38 3.31 4.01 -13.12
N GLY A 39 3.96 5.12 -12.75
CA GLY A 39 3.79 6.40 -13.44
C GLY A 39 2.48 7.08 -13.06
N LEU A 40 1.57 7.26 -14.03
CA LEU A 40 0.25 7.86 -13.84
C LEU A 40 -0.78 6.76 -13.55
N TYR A 41 -1.40 6.80 -12.38
CA TYR A 41 -2.31 5.74 -11.91
C TYR A 41 -3.63 6.31 -11.41
N ILE A 42 -4.75 5.67 -11.75
CA ILE A 42 -6.10 6.08 -11.34
C ILE A 42 -6.69 5.00 -10.45
N ILE A 43 -7.08 5.36 -9.24
CA ILE A 43 -7.72 4.46 -8.27
C ILE A 43 -9.16 4.91 -8.06
N ARG A 44 -10.08 3.95 -8.14
CA ARG A 44 -11.49 4.20 -7.86
C ARG A 44 -11.74 4.21 -6.35
N GLY A 45 -12.60 5.13 -5.90
CA GLY A 45 -12.88 5.40 -4.50
C GLY A 45 -13.21 4.19 -3.66
N GLU A 46 -14.01 3.25 -4.19
CA GLU A 46 -14.41 2.05 -3.47
C GLU A 46 -13.30 1.00 -3.29
N ASN A 47 -12.20 1.11 -4.05
CA ASN A 47 -11.07 0.19 -3.95
C ASN A 47 -10.02 0.67 -2.95
N ILE A 48 -10.26 1.80 -2.28
CA ILE A 48 -9.34 2.38 -1.30
C ILE A 48 -9.75 1.90 0.10
N VAL A 49 -8.82 1.21 0.75
CA VAL A 49 -8.97 0.77 2.14
C VAL A 49 -8.53 1.88 3.10
N LEU A 50 -7.34 2.46 2.86
CA LEU A 50 -6.77 3.51 3.68
C LEU A 50 -5.88 4.42 2.81
N MET A 51 -5.81 5.69 3.20
CA MET A 51 -4.89 6.66 2.63
C MET A 51 -4.38 7.60 3.72
N GLY A 52 -3.10 7.96 3.65
CA GLY A 52 -2.46 8.93 4.55
C GLY A 52 -1.26 9.60 3.89
N GLU A 53 -0.86 10.75 4.43
CA GLU A 53 0.37 11.42 4.03
C GLU A 53 1.60 10.67 4.57
N LEU A 54 2.65 10.59 3.75
CA LEU A 54 3.91 9.96 4.12
C LEU A 54 4.92 11.02 4.58
N ASP A 55 5.39 10.91 5.82
CA ASP A 55 6.49 11.74 6.34
C ASP A 55 7.84 11.06 6.09
N GLN A 56 8.62 11.59 5.15
CA GLN A 56 9.90 11.00 4.75
C GLN A 56 10.93 10.92 5.89
N ALA A 57 10.92 11.87 6.83
CA ALA A 57 11.90 11.88 7.92
C ALA A 57 11.64 10.72 8.88
N LYS A 58 10.36 10.54 9.25
CA LYS A 58 9.94 9.46 10.14
C LYS A 58 10.16 8.08 9.52
N GLU A 59 9.81 7.92 8.25
CA GLU A 59 9.99 6.65 7.55
C GLU A 59 11.48 6.32 7.34
N ALA A 60 12.38 7.30 7.25
CA ALA A 60 13.81 7.02 7.14
C ALA A 60 14.41 6.45 8.44
N GLU A 61 13.84 6.77 9.60
CA GLU A 61 14.33 6.34 10.91
C GLU A 61 13.80 4.96 11.35
N ASP A 62 12.57 4.60 10.95
CA ASP A 62 11.84 3.42 11.45
C ASP A 62 11.76 2.23 10.48
N VAL A 63 12.35 2.32 9.27
CA VAL A 63 12.20 1.25 8.27
C VAL A 63 13.13 0.08 8.55
N ASN A 64 12.55 -0.98 9.13
CA ASN A 64 13.19 -2.28 9.23
C ASN A 64 13.24 -3.04 7.89
N LEU A 65 12.64 -2.53 6.80
CA LEU A 65 12.54 -3.26 5.53
C LEU A 65 13.81 -3.17 4.67
N THR A 66 14.22 -4.30 4.08
CA THR A 66 15.36 -4.39 3.16
C THR A 66 14.91 -4.40 1.71
N ARG A 67 15.38 -3.45 0.90
CA ARG A 67 15.07 -3.41 -0.54
C ARG A 67 15.79 -4.54 -1.29
N LYS A 68 15.06 -5.26 -2.14
CA LYS A 68 15.58 -6.30 -3.03
C LYS A 68 15.11 -6.10 -4.48
N SER A 69 15.58 -6.95 -5.39
CA SER A 69 15.11 -6.95 -6.78
C SER A 69 13.63 -7.38 -6.85
N ALA A 70 12.93 -6.93 -7.89
CA ALA A 70 11.54 -7.34 -8.11
C ALA A 70 11.42 -8.85 -8.30
N GLU A 71 12.36 -9.47 -9.02
CA GLU A 71 12.38 -10.93 -9.23
C GLU A 71 12.45 -11.70 -7.90
N GLU A 72 13.35 -11.31 -6.99
CA GLU A 72 13.49 -11.97 -5.69
C GLU A 72 12.24 -11.83 -4.83
N VAL A 73 11.65 -10.63 -4.76
CA VAL A 73 10.50 -10.36 -3.90
C VAL A 73 9.22 -10.99 -4.44
N LEU A 74 8.99 -10.91 -5.75
CA LEU A 74 7.82 -11.51 -6.38
C LEU A 74 7.87 -13.04 -6.33
N THR A 75 9.05 -13.65 -6.50
CA THR A 75 9.23 -15.10 -6.32
C THR A 75 8.91 -15.50 -4.88
N ALA A 76 9.43 -14.76 -3.89
CA ALA A 76 9.13 -15.01 -2.49
C ALA A 76 7.64 -14.81 -2.15
N GLU A 77 6.96 -13.83 -2.77
CA GLU A 77 5.51 -13.62 -2.59
C GLU A 77 4.70 -14.79 -3.14
N MET A 78 5.08 -15.31 -4.32
CA MET A 78 4.46 -16.48 -4.92
C MET A 78 4.59 -17.71 -4.00
N GLU A 79 5.80 -18.00 -3.52
CA GLU A 79 6.06 -19.12 -2.61
C GLU A 79 5.28 -18.97 -1.28
N GLN A 80 5.22 -17.76 -0.72
CA GLN A 80 4.47 -17.47 0.51
C GLN A 80 2.97 -17.72 0.31
N ASN A 81 2.41 -17.26 -0.82
CA ASN A 81 1.00 -17.43 -1.15
C ASN A 81 0.64 -18.90 -1.43
N GLU A 82 1.51 -19.66 -2.10
CA GLU A 82 1.32 -21.10 -2.33
C GLU A 82 1.33 -21.91 -1.02
N GLN A 83 2.16 -21.52 -0.07
CA GLN A 83 2.24 -22.14 1.26
C GLN A 83 1.09 -21.72 2.18
N GLY A 84 0.26 -20.74 1.77
CA GLY A 84 -0.79 -20.17 2.61
C GLY A 84 -0.26 -19.53 3.89
N LEU A 85 0.99 -19.04 3.86
CA LEU A 85 1.59 -18.34 4.99
C LEU A 85 0.91 -16.98 5.18
N PRO A 86 0.76 -16.53 6.45
CA PRO A 86 0.16 -15.24 6.72
C PRO A 86 0.98 -14.12 6.10
N THR A 87 0.27 -13.19 5.47
CA THR A 87 0.82 -12.05 4.77
C THR A 87 0.57 -10.76 5.57
N VAL A 88 1.21 -9.66 5.17
CA VAL A 88 0.87 -8.34 5.72
C VAL A 88 -0.60 -7.98 5.48
N ARG A 89 -1.26 -8.55 4.44
CA ARG A 89 -2.68 -8.31 4.17
C ARG A 89 -3.58 -8.91 5.24
N ASP A 90 -3.18 -10.02 5.86
CA ASP A 90 -3.96 -10.66 6.93
C ASP A 90 -3.92 -9.82 8.22
N ALA A 91 -2.76 -9.22 8.53
CA ALA A 91 -2.63 -8.28 9.64
C ALA A 91 -3.39 -6.96 9.40
N TRP A 92 -3.65 -6.62 8.13
CA TRP A 92 -4.35 -5.41 7.70
C TRP A 92 -5.79 -5.71 7.27
N ASN A 93 -6.36 -6.79 7.81
CA ASN A 93 -7.75 -7.14 7.59
C ASN A 93 -8.66 -6.35 8.54
N PHE A 94 -9.33 -5.31 8.01
CA PHE A 94 -10.20 -4.43 8.78
C PHE A 94 -11.64 -4.97 8.97
N ASP A 95 -11.98 -6.10 8.35
CA ASP A 95 -13.31 -6.70 8.46
C ASP A 95 -13.54 -7.37 9.83
N HIS A 96 -12.48 -7.60 10.60
CA HIS A 96 -12.55 -8.15 11.94
C HIS A 96 -12.22 -7.05 12.96
N PRO A 97 -13.16 -6.63 13.82
CA PRO A 97 -12.85 -5.66 14.87
C PRO A 97 -11.74 -6.23 15.74
N SER A 98 -10.68 -5.43 15.94
CA SER A 98 -9.60 -5.73 16.88
C SER A 98 -10.20 -6.16 18.21
N GLN A 99 -10.00 -7.42 18.60
CA GLN A 99 -10.37 -7.92 19.91
C GLN A 99 -9.48 -7.21 20.94
N HIS A 100 -10.02 -6.15 21.56
CA HIS A 100 -9.45 -5.46 22.70
C HIS A 100 -10.45 -5.49 23.85
#